data_AF-A0AAN9NK34-F1
#
_entry.id   AF-A0AAN9NK34-F1
#
_cell.length_a   1.000
_cell.length_b   1.000
_cell.length_c   1.000
_cell.angle_alpha   90.00
_cell.angle_beta   90.00
_cell.angle_gamma   90.00
#
_symmetry.space_group_name_H-M   'P 1'
#
loop_
_entity.id
_entity.type
_entity.pdbx_description
1 polymer ?
#
loop_
_entity_poly.entity_id
_entity_poly.type
_entity_poly.pdbx_seq_one_letter_code
_entity_poly.pdbx_strand_id
1 'polypeptide(L)'
;MAEPSRNMEVEKLISYTDDLVKVLVEPRDLNNLSYSLQQNLSLSSSSHSHLHHVRSSLQDYEKKIDACKQKIEEARSETAADAELDLLQRELEEELEKERLLKEDTAIGEEFNDLEQQWISVQEQKKTLQKIEKTKLRTQMILSMYASVTNIVPNLGEQSKISGYIVEKDKDAVEKFEYDTSKMTVFDICNGVWKTIILGLIGKAARDHKKTRIVPRHIQLVVRNDEELSKLRGDVVITNGGVMPNIHNLLLPKKVGGSSKGASADDDS
;
A
#
# COMPACT_ATOMS: atom_id res chain seq x y z
N MET A 1 88.82 -20.62 -0.74
CA MET A 1 89.35 -19.25 -0.67
C MET A 1 90.64 -19.31 0.12
N ALA A 2 91.74 -18.90 -0.51
CA ALA A 2 93.11 -19.00 -0.01
C ALA A 2 93.32 -18.11 1.23
N GLU A 3 93.98 -18.64 2.27
CA GLU A 3 94.53 -17.81 3.34
C GLU A 3 95.89 -17.22 2.91
N PRO A 4 96.12 -15.91 3.13
CA PRO A 4 97.40 -15.29 2.82
C PRO A 4 98.41 -15.52 3.95
N SER A 5 99.54 -16.09 3.56
CA SER A 5 100.89 -15.91 4.08
C SER A 5 101.06 -14.96 5.27
N ARG A 6 101.27 -15.52 6.47
CA ARG A 6 102.02 -14.83 7.53
C ARG A 6 103.48 -15.28 7.47
N ASN A 7 104.23 -14.67 6.55
CA ASN A 7 105.68 -14.62 6.65
C ASN A 7 106.01 -13.78 7.90
N MET A 8 106.08 -14.44 9.05
CA MET A 8 106.51 -13.83 10.30
C MET A 8 108.04 -13.69 10.24
N GLU A 9 108.54 -12.46 10.27
CA GLU A 9 109.97 -12.17 10.31
C GLU A 9 110.61 -13.00 11.44
N VAL A 10 111.58 -13.82 11.09
CA VAL A 10 112.24 -14.77 12.00
C VAL A 10 112.78 -14.03 13.23
N GLU A 11 113.23 -12.78 13.10
CA GLU A 11 113.64 -11.93 14.23
C GLU A 11 112.51 -11.56 15.20
N LYS A 12 111.30 -11.31 14.71
CA LYS A 12 110.12 -11.01 15.55
C LYS A 12 109.62 -12.27 16.26
N LEU A 13 109.68 -13.40 15.56
CA LEU A 13 109.40 -14.71 16.17
C LEU A 13 110.44 -15.02 17.25
N ILE A 14 111.72 -14.76 16.98
CA ILE A 14 112.81 -14.94 17.94
C ILE A 14 112.64 -13.99 19.13
N SER A 15 112.25 -12.73 18.94
CA SER A 15 112.02 -11.80 20.05
C SER A 15 110.82 -12.21 20.90
N TYR A 16 109.72 -12.67 20.30
CA TYR A 16 108.59 -13.20 21.05
C TYR A 16 108.94 -14.50 21.78
N THR A 17 109.76 -15.36 21.19
CA THR A 17 110.25 -16.55 21.90
C THR A 17 111.23 -16.20 23.02
N ASP A 18 112.08 -15.18 22.85
CA ASP A 18 113.00 -14.72 23.90
C ASP A 18 112.21 -14.10 25.05
N ASP A 19 111.17 -13.30 24.76
CA ASP A 19 110.26 -12.73 25.75
C ASP A 19 109.44 -13.82 26.47
N LEU A 20 108.95 -14.83 25.76
CA LEU A 20 108.28 -15.99 26.36
C LEU A 20 109.24 -16.79 27.24
N VAL A 21 110.47 -17.01 26.80
CA VAL A 21 111.51 -17.70 27.58
C VAL A 21 111.89 -16.87 28.81
N LYS A 22 111.92 -15.53 28.71
CA LYS A 22 112.19 -14.61 29.83
C LYS A 22 111.07 -14.59 30.87
N VAL A 23 109.82 -14.71 30.44
CA VAL A 23 108.64 -14.81 31.32
C VAL A 23 108.54 -16.21 31.95
N LEU A 24 109.07 -17.25 31.31
CA LEU A 24 109.05 -18.64 31.77
C LEU A 24 110.36 -19.10 32.44
N VAL A 25 111.16 -18.18 32.98
CA VAL A 25 112.47 -18.50 33.64
C VAL A 25 112.29 -19.19 35.00
N GLU A 26 111.17 -18.97 35.69
CA GLU A 26 110.93 -19.58 37.00
C GLU A 26 110.24 -20.95 36.86
N PRO A 27 110.77 -22.04 37.47
CA PRO A 27 110.19 -23.38 37.37
C PRO A 27 108.78 -23.50 37.99
N ARG A 28 108.35 -22.50 38.79
CA ARG A 28 106.96 -22.39 39.28
C ARG A 28 105.97 -22.02 38.18
N ASP A 29 106.34 -21.13 37.26
CA ASP A 29 105.44 -20.67 36.20
C ASP A 29 105.27 -21.74 35.12
N LEU A 30 106.33 -22.50 34.82
CA LEU A 30 106.27 -23.69 33.96
C LEU A 30 105.37 -24.79 34.55
N ASN A 31 105.43 -25.00 35.86
CA ASN A 31 104.55 -25.94 36.56
C ASN A 31 103.10 -25.45 36.66
N ASN A 32 102.87 -24.15 36.88
CA ASN A 32 101.54 -23.55 36.88
C ASN A 32 100.90 -23.60 35.49
N LEU A 33 101.69 -23.39 34.43
CA LEU A 33 101.25 -23.51 33.05
C LEU A 33 100.97 -24.97 32.69
N SER A 34 101.85 -25.91 33.08
CA SER A 34 101.64 -27.36 32.95
C SER A 34 100.36 -27.84 33.64
N TYR A 35 100.17 -27.44 34.90
CA TYR A 35 98.97 -27.73 35.68
C TYR A 35 97.72 -27.14 35.02
N SER A 36 97.80 -25.88 34.58
CA SER A 36 96.71 -25.21 33.84
C SER A 36 96.41 -25.88 32.51
N LEU A 37 97.41 -26.41 31.81
CA LEU A 37 97.29 -27.08 30.51
C LEU A 37 96.71 -28.49 30.67
N GLN A 38 97.11 -29.22 31.72
CA GLN A 38 96.52 -30.51 32.08
C GLN A 38 95.07 -30.37 32.59
N GLN A 39 94.78 -29.29 33.32
CA GLN A 39 93.42 -28.92 33.70
C GLN A 39 92.59 -28.56 32.46
N ASN A 40 93.15 -27.82 31.51
CA ASN A 40 92.48 -27.50 30.24
C ASN A 40 92.20 -28.74 29.39
N LEU A 41 93.16 -29.67 29.28
CA LEU A 41 92.98 -30.94 28.56
C LEU A 41 91.92 -31.83 29.22
N SER A 42 91.90 -31.89 30.55
CA SER A 42 90.87 -32.62 31.30
C SER A 42 89.49 -31.98 31.14
N LEU A 43 89.41 -30.65 31.17
CA LEU A 43 88.18 -29.90 30.89
C LEU A 43 87.73 -30.06 29.44
N SER A 44 88.65 -30.11 28.48
CA SER A 44 88.35 -30.34 27.06
C SER A 44 87.83 -31.75 26.81
N SER A 45 88.42 -32.76 27.45
CA SER A 45 87.94 -34.14 27.36
C SER A 45 86.55 -34.31 27.99
N SER A 46 86.35 -33.71 29.16
CA SER A 46 85.05 -33.65 29.84
C SER A 46 84.00 -32.92 28.98
N SER A 47 84.36 -31.75 28.44
CA SER A 47 83.50 -30.96 27.54
C SER A 47 83.14 -31.73 26.27
N HIS A 48 84.08 -32.46 25.68
CA HIS A 48 83.82 -33.29 24.50
C HIS A 48 82.86 -34.45 24.81
N SER A 49 83.04 -35.11 25.97
CA SER A 49 82.12 -36.14 26.47
C SER A 49 80.70 -35.60 26.69
N HIS A 50 80.58 -34.43 27.35
CA HIS A 50 79.29 -33.78 27.55
C HIS A 50 78.62 -33.38 26.23
N LEU A 51 79.39 -32.84 25.28
CA LEU A 51 78.88 -32.46 23.96
C LEU A 51 78.41 -33.68 23.17
N HIS A 52 79.15 -34.80 23.25
CA HIS A 52 78.74 -36.08 22.66
C HIS A 52 77.44 -36.61 23.27
N HIS A 53 77.32 -36.59 24.61
CA HIS A 53 76.10 -37.02 25.30
C HIS A 53 74.88 -36.18 24.89
N VAL A 54 75.03 -34.85 24.85
CA VAL A 54 73.96 -33.94 24.42
C VAL A 54 73.56 -34.20 22.97
N ARG A 55 74.52 -34.45 22.07
CA ARG A 55 74.24 -34.82 20.68
C ARG A 55 73.46 -36.12 20.57
N SER A 56 73.84 -37.15 21.32
CA SER A 56 73.12 -38.44 21.31
C SER A 56 71.68 -38.27 21.81
N SER A 57 71.48 -37.52 22.89
CA SER A 57 70.13 -37.27 23.43
C SER A 57 69.27 -36.47 22.45
N LEU A 58 69.83 -35.46 21.78
CA LEU A 58 69.12 -34.71 20.74
C LEU A 58 68.69 -35.61 19.58
N GLN A 59 69.57 -36.49 19.11
CA GLN A 59 69.26 -37.44 18.04
C GLN A 59 68.13 -38.40 18.42
N ASP A 60 68.07 -38.82 19.69
CA ASP A 60 66.98 -39.67 20.19
C ASP A 60 65.66 -38.91 20.30
N TYR A 61 65.68 -37.64 20.70
CA TYR A 61 64.48 -36.78 20.69
C TYR A 61 63.98 -36.50 19.28
N GLU A 62 64.89 -36.27 18.33
CA GLU A 62 64.55 -36.05 16.92
C GLU A 62 63.84 -37.28 16.32
N LYS A 63 64.37 -38.49 16.56
CA LYS A 63 63.70 -39.75 16.17
C LYS A 63 62.31 -39.90 16.80
N LYS A 64 62.14 -39.52 18.06
CA LYS A 64 60.83 -39.56 18.74
C LYS A 64 59.84 -38.54 18.15
N ILE A 65 60.31 -37.36 17.78
CA ILE A 65 59.51 -36.33 17.13
C ILE A 65 59.04 -36.84 15.76
N ASP A 66 59.92 -37.43 14.97
CA ASP A 66 59.57 -37.95 13.65
C ASP A 66 58.61 -39.14 13.73
N ALA A 67 58.80 -40.04 14.69
CA ALA A 67 57.85 -41.12 14.97
C ALA A 67 56.46 -40.58 15.39
N CYS A 68 56.42 -39.50 16.17
CA CYS A 68 55.16 -38.84 16.51
C CYS A 68 54.50 -38.19 15.29
N LYS A 69 55.28 -37.49 14.45
CA LYS A 69 54.76 -36.89 13.22
C LYS A 69 54.18 -37.94 12.28
N GLN A 70 54.87 -39.07 12.12
CA GLN A 70 54.40 -40.18 11.29
C GLN A 70 53.09 -40.77 11.84
N LYS A 71 53.00 -41.00 13.16
CA LYS A 71 51.76 -41.48 13.79
C LYS A 71 50.60 -40.48 13.67
N ILE A 72 50.88 -39.18 13.71
CA ILE A 72 49.88 -38.13 13.49
C ILE A 72 49.40 -38.17 12.05
N GLU A 73 50.31 -38.31 11.08
CA GLU A 73 49.95 -38.38 9.66
C GLU A 73 49.20 -39.66 9.30
N GLU A 74 49.62 -40.81 9.86
CA GLU A 74 48.90 -42.09 9.76
C GLU A 74 47.49 -41.96 10.35
N ALA A 75 47.34 -41.46 11.58
CA ALA A 75 46.04 -41.22 12.20
C ALA A 75 45.19 -40.19 11.42
N ARG A 76 45.82 -39.18 10.80
CA ARG A 76 45.14 -38.15 9.98
C ARG A 76 44.63 -38.73 8.66
N SER A 77 45.41 -39.62 8.03
CA SER A 77 44.98 -40.36 6.84
C SER A 77 43.89 -41.39 7.14
N GLU A 78 43.80 -41.85 8.39
CA GLU A 78 42.79 -42.81 8.86
C GLU A 78 41.49 -42.13 9.36
N THR A 79 41.54 -40.83 9.73
CA THR A 79 40.39 -40.07 10.28
C THR A 79 39.74 -39.08 9.31
N ALA A 80 40.35 -38.76 8.18
CA ALA A 80 39.71 -37.94 7.14
C ALA A 80 38.95 -38.83 6.16
N ALA A 81 37.76 -39.28 6.57
CA ALA A 81 36.81 -39.87 5.64
C ALA A 81 36.25 -38.75 4.73
N ASP A 82 36.87 -38.58 3.57
CA ASP A 82 36.43 -37.74 2.44
C ASP A 82 34.91 -37.85 2.19
N ALA A 83 34.35 -39.04 2.41
CA ALA A 83 32.92 -39.33 2.33
C ALA A 83 32.04 -38.62 3.37
N GLU A 84 32.54 -38.36 4.58
CA GLU A 84 31.78 -37.70 5.65
C GLU A 84 31.73 -36.18 5.43
N LEU A 85 32.81 -35.59 4.89
CA LEU A 85 32.83 -34.21 4.42
C LEU A 85 31.89 -33.99 3.22
N ASP A 86 31.93 -34.88 2.22
CA ASP A 86 31.02 -34.82 1.06
C ASP A 86 29.54 -34.95 1.46
N LEU A 87 29.25 -35.72 2.52
CA LEU A 87 27.89 -35.90 3.02
C LEU A 87 27.39 -34.66 3.73
N LEU A 88 28.22 -34.05 4.59
CA LEU A 88 27.91 -32.77 5.24
C LEU A 88 27.76 -31.62 4.24
N GLN A 89 28.57 -31.62 3.18
CA GLN A 89 28.52 -30.59 2.15
C GLN A 89 27.21 -30.68 1.34
N ARG A 90 26.77 -31.90 1.01
CA ARG A 90 25.48 -32.15 0.37
C ARG A 90 24.29 -31.77 1.25
N GLU A 91 24.35 -32.12 2.53
CA GLU A 91 23.29 -31.80 3.50
C GLU A 91 23.17 -30.28 3.73
N LEU A 92 24.30 -29.55 3.75
CA LEU A 92 24.30 -28.09 3.80
C LEU A 92 23.69 -27.45 2.53
N GLU A 93 23.98 -28.01 1.35
CA GLU A 93 23.39 -27.57 0.08
C GLU A 93 21.86 -27.79 0.06
N GLU A 94 21.39 -28.94 0.56
CA GLU A 94 19.96 -29.24 0.69
C GLU A 94 19.25 -28.30 1.67
N GLU A 95 19.89 -27.94 2.79
CA GLU A 95 19.33 -26.98 3.75
C GLU A 95 19.29 -25.55 3.19
N LEU A 96 20.31 -25.11 2.46
CA LEU A 96 20.30 -23.81 1.76
C LEU A 96 19.18 -23.72 0.72
N GLU A 97 18.91 -24.82 0.01
CA GLU A 97 17.81 -24.89 -0.95
C GLU A 97 16.44 -24.78 -0.27
N LYS A 98 16.25 -25.47 0.86
CA LYS A 98 15.04 -25.34 1.68
C LYS A 98 14.86 -23.94 2.24
N GLU A 99 15.94 -23.30 2.70
CA GLU A 99 15.89 -21.91 3.18
C GLU A 99 15.49 -20.95 2.05
N ARG A 100 15.96 -21.18 0.82
CA ARG A 100 15.56 -20.38 -0.34
C ARG A 100 14.07 -20.55 -0.65
N LEU A 101 13.57 -21.78 -0.67
CA LEU A 101 12.14 -22.07 -0.89
C LEU A 101 11.27 -21.44 0.20
N LEU A 102 11.67 -21.55 1.47
CA LEU A 102 10.96 -20.91 2.58
C LEU A 102 10.92 -19.38 2.44
N LYS A 103 12.03 -18.74 2.01
CA LYS A 103 12.05 -17.30 1.73
C LYS A 103 11.10 -16.91 0.60
N GLU A 104 11.03 -17.73 -0.44
CA GLU A 104 10.12 -17.53 -1.57
C GLU A 104 8.65 -17.69 -1.14
N ASP A 105 8.34 -18.71 -0.34
CA ASP A 105 7.03 -18.92 0.28
C ASP A 105 6.63 -17.74 1.19
N THR A 106 7.57 -17.17 1.96
CA THR A 106 7.30 -15.98 2.77
C THR A 106 7.00 -14.74 1.92
N ALA A 107 7.70 -14.57 0.79
CA ALA A 107 7.44 -13.47 -0.14
C ALA A 107 6.06 -13.59 -0.80
N ILE A 108 5.66 -14.80 -1.21
CA ILE A 108 4.31 -15.09 -1.71
C ILE A 108 3.25 -14.79 -0.63
N GLY A 109 3.55 -15.08 0.64
CA GLY A 109 2.69 -14.74 1.77
C GLY A 109 2.47 -13.25 1.96
N GLU A 110 3.52 -12.43 1.80
CA GLU A 110 3.41 -10.97 1.83
C GLU A 110 2.55 -10.44 0.67
N GLU A 111 2.78 -10.93 -0.56
CA GLU A 111 1.96 -10.58 -1.73
C GLU A 111 0.49 -10.94 -1.54
N PHE A 112 0.21 -12.12 -0.96
CA PHE A 112 -1.15 -12.55 -0.66
C PHE A 112 -1.84 -11.62 0.35
N ASN A 113 -1.12 -11.23 1.41
CA ASN A 113 -1.63 -10.31 2.42
C ASN A 113 -1.94 -8.92 1.83
N ASP A 114 -1.09 -8.42 0.93
CA ASP A 114 -1.33 -7.16 0.22
C ASP A 114 -2.56 -7.24 -0.69
N LEU A 115 -2.72 -8.34 -1.43
CA LEU A 115 -3.91 -8.58 -2.24
C LEU A 115 -5.18 -8.69 -1.40
N GLU A 116 -5.12 -9.30 -0.22
CA GLU A 116 -6.24 -9.40 0.69
C GLU A 116 -6.64 -8.02 1.24
N GLN A 117 -5.67 -7.17 1.60
CA GLN A 117 -5.92 -5.77 1.97
C GLN A 117 -6.56 -4.98 0.83
N GLN A 118 -6.06 -5.13 -0.40
CA GLN A 118 -6.65 -4.50 -1.58
C GLN A 118 -8.10 -4.98 -1.80
N TRP A 119 -8.36 -6.27 -1.67
CA TRP A 119 -9.70 -6.84 -1.80
C TRP A 119 -10.66 -6.27 -0.76
N ILE A 120 -10.24 -6.15 0.51
CA ILE A 120 -11.04 -5.52 1.56
C ILE A 120 -11.36 -4.06 1.20
N SER A 121 -10.36 -3.30 0.76
CA SER A 121 -10.53 -1.89 0.35
C SER A 121 -11.52 -1.75 -0.82
N VAL A 122 -11.41 -2.59 -1.84
CA VAL A 122 -12.32 -2.62 -2.99
C VAL A 122 -13.74 -3.01 -2.56
N GLN A 123 -13.91 -3.96 -1.64
CA GLN A 123 -15.21 -4.31 -1.09
C GLN A 123 -15.86 -3.15 -0.35
N GLU A 124 -15.08 -2.38 0.42
CA GLU A 124 -15.58 -1.20 1.12
C GLU A 124 -15.98 -0.08 0.14
N GLN A 125 -15.14 0.21 -0.86
CA GLN A 125 -15.47 1.16 -1.93
C GLN A 125 -16.73 0.75 -2.71
N LYS A 126 -16.93 -0.55 -2.96
CA LYS A 126 -18.15 -1.04 -3.59
C LYS A 126 -19.40 -0.74 -2.75
N LYS A 127 -19.32 -0.92 -1.43
CA LYS A 127 -20.42 -0.59 -0.51
C LYS A 127 -20.72 0.92 -0.50
N THR A 128 -19.71 1.78 -0.56
CA THR A 128 -19.91 3.23 -0.60
C THR A 128 -20.54 3.67 -1.93
N LEU A 129 -20.08 3.12 -3.05
CA LEU A 129 -20.66 3.37 -4.37
C LEU A 129 -22.14 2.96 -4.43
N GLN A 130 -22.50 1.78 -3.91
CA GLN A 130 -23.89 1.34 -3.84
C GLN A 130 -24.76 2.30 -3.02
N LYS A 131 -24.24 2.85 -1.91
CA LYS A 131 -24.95 3.87 -1.13
C LYS A 131 -25.14 5.15 -1.93
N ILE A 132 -24.10 5.62 -2.63
CA ILE A 132 -24.15 6.82 -3.48
C ILE A 132 -25.13 6.65 -4.64
N GLU A 133 -25.15 5.48 -5.28
CA GLU A 133 -26.09 5.19 -6.36
C GLU A 133 -27.54 5.19 -5.85
N LYS A 134 -27.77 4.58 -4.68
CA LYS A 134 -29.09 4.58 -4.04
C LYS A 134 -29.54 5.99 -3.65
N THR A 135 -28.65 6.84 -3.13
CA THR A 135 -28.99 8.24 -2.82
C THR A 135 -29.23 9.04 -4.09
N LYS A 136 -28.43 8.83 -5.15
CA LYS A 136 -28.64 9.46 -6.46
C LYS A 136 -30.01 9.13 -7.04
N LEU A 137 -30.40 7.84 -7.05
CA LEU A 137 -31.72 7.40 -7.50
C LEU A 137 -32.84 8.03 -6.67
N ARG A 138 -32.70 8.06 -5.33
CA ARG A 138 -33.68 8.71 -4.45
C ARG A 138 -33.81 10.20 -4.75
N THR A 139 -32.69 10.91 -4.85
CA THR A 139 -32.68 12.34 -5.19
C THR A 139 -33.30 12.59 -6.55
N GLN A 140 -33.00 11.76 -7.55
CA GLN A 140 -33.60 11.86 -8.89
C GLN A 140 -35.12 11.68 -8.85
N MET A 141 -35.62 10.66 -8.13
CA MET A 141 -37.07 10.44 -7.97
C MET A 141 -37.74 11.62 -7.26
N ILE A 142 -37.14 12.12 -6.18
CA ILE A 142 -37.65 13.25 -5.41
C ILE A 142 -37.67 14.53 -6.26
N LEU A 143 -36.60 14.82 -6.99
CA LEU A 143 -36.52 15.97 -7.89
C LEU A 143 -37.55 15.85 -9.03
N SER A 144 -37.71 14.66 -9.60
CA SER A 144 -38.73 14.41 -10.63
C SER A 144 -40.15 14.59 -10.10
N MET A 145 -40.41 14.19 -8.86
CA MET A 145 -41.69 14.39 -8.18
C MET A 145 -41.94 15.88 -7.92
N TYR A 146 -40.94 16.63 -7.44
CA TYR A 146 -41.09 18.08 -7.25
C TYR A 146 -41.32 18.82 -8.56
N ALA A 147 -40.59 18.47 -9.61
CA ALA A 147 -40.76 19.05 -10.93
C ALA A 147 -42.15 18.73 -11.52
N SER A 148 -42.69 17.53 -11.31
CA SER A 148 -44.02 17.16 -11.84
C SER A 148 -45.16 17.88 -11.13
N VAL A 149 -45.02 18.15 -9.83
CA VAL A 149 -46.04 18.84 -9.02
C VAL A 149 -45.99 20.35 -9.22
N THR A 150 -44.79 20.94 -9.19
CA THR A 150 -44.64 22.41 -9.21
C THR A 150 -44.47 22.97 -10.62
N ASN A 151 -44.05 22.14 -11.59
CA ASN A 151 -43.58 22.57 -12.91
C ASN A 151 -42.51 23.68 -12.84
N ILE A 152 -41.74 23.73 -11.75
CA ILE A 152 -40.65 24.67 -11.56
C ILE A 152 -39.32 24.01 -11.91
N VAL A 153 -38.52 24.71 -12.71
CA VAL A 153 -37.11 24.43 -12.93
C VAL A 153 -36.29 25.49 -12.19
N PRO A 154 -35.67 25.15 -11.03
CA PRO A 154 -34.88 26.09 -10.27
C PRO A 154 -33.55 26.37 -10.97
N ASN A 155 -33.07 27.62 -10.89
CA ASN A 155 -31.74 27.99 -11.33
C ASN A 155 -30.75 27.83 -10.17
N LEU A 156 -29.72 27.00 -10.36
CA LEU A 156 -28.74 26.64 -9.32
C LEU A 156 -27.52 27.57 -9.29
N GLY A 157 -27.48 28.61 -10.12
CA GLY A 157 -26.30 29.47 -10.31
C GLY A 157 -26.00 30.46 -9.17
N GLU A 158 -26.99 30.88 -8.38
CA GLU A 158 -26.82 31.91 -7.33
C GLU A 158 -27.34 31.41 -5.97
N GLN A 159 -26.48 31.35 -4.94
CA GLN A 159 -26.87 30.91 -3.60
C GLN A 159 -27.65 31.97 -2.81
N SER A 160 -27.48 33.25 -3.14
CA SER A 160 -28.13 34.38 -2.46
C SER A 160 -29.54 34.65 -2.97
N LYS A 161 -29.95 34.01 -4.08
CA LYS A 161 -31.27 34.23 -4.70
C LYS A 161 -31.93 32.93 -5.08
N ILE A 162 -33.22 32.83 -4.79
CA ILE A 162 -34.07 31.75 -5.27
C ILE A 162 -34.68 32.22 -6.58
N SER A 163 -34.14 31.72 -7.70
CA SER A 163 -34.65 32.02 -9.04
C SER A 163 -34.95 30.75 -9.81
N GLY A 164 -35.81 30.86 -10.82
CA GLY A 164 -36.19 29.73 -11.63
C GLY A 164 -37.24 30.08 -12.66
N TYR A 165 -37.70 29.04 -13.33
CA TYR A 165 -38.65 29.12 -14.43
C TYR A 165 -39.84 28.20 -14.14
N ILE A 166 -41.05 28.71 -14.32
CA ILE A 166 -42.27 27.89 -14.33
C ILE A 166 -42.54 27.52 -15.80
N VAL A 167 -42.54 26.22 -16.08
CA VAL A 167 -42.70 25.68 -17.44
C VAL A 167 -44.11 25.14 -17.61
N GLU A 168 -44.86 25.69 -18.57
CA GLU A 168 -46.14 25.10 -18.97
C GLU A 168 -45.92 23.96 -19.97
N LYS A 169 -46.39 22.73 -19.69
CA LYS A 169 -46.20 21.57 -20.57
C LYS A 169 -46.72 21.74 -22.01
N ASP A 170 -47.68 22.64 -22.20
CA ASP A 170 -48.43 22.78 -23.46
C ASP A 170 -47.97 23.99 -24.30
N LYS A 171 -47.09 24.85 -23.78
CA LYS A 171 -46.61 26.06 -24.46
C LYS A 171 -45.19 26.39 -24.00
N ASP A 172 -44.35 26.91 -24.88
CA ASP A 172 -43.02 27.51 -24.55
C ASP A 172 -43.13 28.78 -23.67
N ALA A 173 -44.24 28.96 -22.96
CA ALA A 173 -44.44 30.02 -21.99
C ALA A 173 -43.66 29.68 -20.72
N VAL A 174 -42.58 30.44 -20.52
CA VAL A 174 -41.68 30.30 -19.38
C VAL A 174 -41.81 31.56 -18.53
N GLU A 175 -42.42 31.42 -17.34
CA GLU A 175 -42.51 32.53 -16.39
C GLU A 175 -41.30 32.50 -15.45
N LYS A 176 -40.46 33.53 -15.50
CA LYS A 176 -39.27 33.66 -14.65
C LYS A 176 -39.66 34.26 -13.31
N PHE A 177 -39.19 33.66 -12.22
CA PHE A 177 -39.27 34.26 -10.88
C PHE A 177 -37.87 34.44 -10.29
N GLU A 178 -37.72 35.46 -9.45
CA GLU A 178 -36.49 35.78 -8.73
C GLU A 178 -36.85 36.38 -7.37
N TYR A 179 -36.39 35.72 -6.30
CA TYR A 179 -36.55 36.16 -4.92
C TYR A 179 -35.18 36.29 -4.26
N ASP A 180 -34.95 37.39 -3.56
CA ASP A 180 -33.70 37.67 -2.87
C ASP A 180 -33.78 37.16 -1.42
N THR A 181 -32.91 36.22 -1.05
CA THR A 181 -32.91 35.57 0.26
C THR A 181 -32.46 36.53 1.38
N SER A 182 -31.78 37.63 1.05
CA SER A 182 -31.38 38.65 2.04
C SER A 182 -32.49 39.63 2.39
N LYS A 183 -33.53 39.74 1.56
CA LYS A 183 -34.60 40.76 1.71
C LYS A 183 -35.91 40.20 2.25
N MET A 184 -36.13 38.89 2.17
CA MET A 184 -37.38 38.24 2.52
C MET A 184 -37.13 37.05 3.43
N THR A 185 -38.08 36.76 4.33
CA THR A 185 -37.99 35.56 5.15
C THR A 185 -38.29 34.30 4.32
N VAL A 186 -37.82 33.14 4.78
CA VAL A 186 -38.09 31.85 4.12
C VAL A 186 -39.59 31.62 3.93
N PHE A 187 -40.42 32.07 4.88
CA PHE A 187 -41.87 31.97 4.81
C PHE A 187 -42.47 32.85 3.71
N ASP A 188 -41.99 34.10 3.58
CA ASP A 188 -42.48 35.02 2.55
C ASP A 188 -42.10 34.55 1.15
N ILE A 189 -40.90 33.98 0.99
CA ILE A 189 -40.47 33.38 -0.28
C ILE A 189 -41.32 32.16 -0.61
N CYS A 190 -41.53 31.26 0.36
CA CYS A 190 -42.39 30.09 0.18
C CYS A 190 -43.82 30.49 -0.25
N ASN A 191 -44.42 31.45 0.45
CA ASN A 191 -45.73 31.98 0.07
C ASN A 191 -45.71 32.66 -1.30
N GLY A 192 -44.64 33.38 -1.64
CA GLY A 192 -44.44 33.99 -2.94
C GLY A 192 -44.43 32.95 -4.05
N VAL A 193 -43.61 31.91 -3.92
CA VAL A 193 -43.51 30.81 -4.88
C VAL A 193 -44.85 30.09 -5.02
N TRP A 194 -45.50 29.71 -3.90
CA TRP A 194 -46.81 29.07 -3.93
C TRP A 194 -47.89 29.94 -4.57
N LYS A 195 -47.88 31.24 -4.30
CA LYS A 195 -48.81 32.20 -4.93
C LYS A 195 -48.62 32.23 -6.44
N THR A 196 -47.38 32.25 -6.93
CA THR A 196 -47.09 32.24 -8.36
C THR A 196 -47.57 30.94 -9.02
N ILE A 197 -47.33 29.78 -8.40
CA ILE A 197 -47.82 28.47 -8.90
C ILE A 197 -49.35 28.48 -9.02
N ILE A 198 -50.06 28.86 -7.96
CA ILE A 198 -51.54 28.86 -7.94
C ILE A 198 -52.11 29.84 -8.96
N LEU A 199 -51.51 31.04 -9.09
CA LEU A 199 -51.92 32.00 -10.12
C LEU A 199 -51.69 31.47 -11.54
N GLY A 200 -50.58 30.78 -11.78
CA GLY A 200 -50.30 30.11 -13.05
C GLY A 200 -51.36 29.07 -13.41
N LEU A 201 -51.74 28.20 -12.46
CA LEU A 201 -52.81 27.21 -12.64
C LEU A 201 -54.17 27.85 -12.92
N ILE A 202 -54.52 28.92 -12.18
CA ILE A 202 -55.77 29.67 -12.40
C ILE A 202 -55.75 30.37 -13.78
N GLY A 203 -54.60 30.90 -14.18
CA GLY A 203 -54.38 31.47 -15.51
C GLY A 203 -54.57 30.44 -16.62
N LYS A 204 -54.07 29.22 -16.43
CA LYS A 204 -54.30 28.09 -17.34
C LYS A 204 -55.79 27.77 -17.46
N ALA A 205 -56.50 27.60 -16.34
CA ALA A 205 -57.94 27.36 -16.35
C ALA A 205 -58.73 28.48 -17.05
N ALA A 206 -58.31 29.74 -16.91
CA ALA A 206 -58.92 30.85 -17.64
C ALA A 206 -58.73 30.74 -19.16
N ARG A 207 -57.52 30.36 -19.59
CA ARG A 207 -57.20 30.15 -21.01
C ARG A 207 -57.92 28.94 -21.59
N ASP A 208 -58.07 27.86 -20.84
CA ASP A 208 -58.83 26.67 -21.25
C ASP A 208 -60.30 27.03 -21.53
N HIS A 209 -60.83 27.99 -20.77
CA HIS A 209 -62.16 28.57 -20.97
C HIS A 209 -62.21 29.66 -22.04
N LYS A 210 -61.11 29.88 -22.79
CA LYS A 210 -60.95 30.94 -23.80
C LYS A 210 -61.25 32.33 -23.26
N LYS A 211 -60.92 32.59 -21.98
CA LYS A 211 -61.07 33.89 -21.32
C LYS A 211 -59.70 34.46 -20.98
N THR A 212 -59.50 35.74 -21.25
CA THR A 212 -58.28 36.47 -20.86
C THR A 212 -58.31 36.96 -19.41
N ARG A 213 -59.52 37.14 -18.85
CA ARG A 213 -59.73 37.59 -17.47
C ARG A 213 -60.03 36.42 -16.54
N ILE A 214 -59.34 36.38 -15.40
CA ILE A 214 -59.62 35.44 -14.32
C ILE A 214 -60.97 35.80 -13.66
N VAL A 215 -61.85 34.82 -13.52
CA VAL A 215 -63.12 34.93 -12.80
C VAL A 215 -63.16 33.94 -11.64
N PRO A 216 -64.00 34.14 -10.60
CA PRO A 216 -64.08 33.23 -9.46
C PRO A 216 -64.34 31.77 -9.83
N ARG A 217 -65.02 31.51 -10.97
CA ARG A 217 -65.17 30.16 -11.54
C ARG A 217 -63.83 29.46 -11.80
N HIS A 218 -62.82 30.15 -12.34
CA HIS A 218 -61.52 29.53 -12.63
C HIS A 218 -60.80 29.13 -11.33
N ILE A 219 -60.92 29.98 -10.29
CA ILE A 219 -60.37 29.70 -8.96
C ILE A 219 -61.05 28.47 -8.36
N GLN A 220 -62.38 28.41 -8.41
CA GLN A 220 -63.16 27.27 -7.92
C GLN A 220 -62.80 25.97 -8.63
N LEU A 221 -62.60 26.00 -9.96
CA LEU A 221 -62.21 24.82 -10.71
C LEU A 221 -60.82 24.31 -10.29
N VAL A 222 -59.83 25.18 -10.16
CA VAL A 222 -58.48 24.77 -9.72
C VAL A 222 -58.50 24.22 -8.30
N VAL A 223 -59.16 24.91 -7.37
CA VAL A 223 -59.20 24.50 -5.95
C VAL A 223 -59.95 23.20 -5.73
N ARG A 224 -61.06 22.96 -6.47
CA ARG A 224 -61.89 21.76 -6.28
C ARG A 224 -61.49 20.58 -7.16
N ASN A 225 -60.67 20.80 -8.19
CA ASN A 225 -60.13 19.73 -9.03
C ASN A 225 -58.83 19.13 -8.46
N ASP A 226 -58.12 19.89 -7.62
CA ASP A 226 -56.95 19.40 -6.89
C ASP A 226 -57.39 18.81 -5.54
N GLU A 227 -57.03 17.56 -5.29
CA GLU A 227 -57.46 16.82 -4.09
C GLU A 227 -56.94 17.46 -2.81
N GLU A 228 -55.68 17.93 -2.81
CA GLU A 228 -55.02 18.48 -1.63
C GLU A 228 -55.51 19.90 -1.34
N LEU A 229 -55.69 20.73 -2.37
CA LEU A 229 -56.31 22.05 -2.20
C LEU A 229 -57.77 21.95 -1.78
N SER A 230 -58.52 20.96 -2.27
CA SER A 230 -59.91 20.75 -1.89
C SER A 230 -60.05 20.30 -0.43
N LYS A 231 -59.11 19.50 0.10
CA LYS A 231 -59.06 19.14 1.52
C LYS A 231 -58.66 20.35 2.37
N LEU A 232 -57.57 21.04 2.00
CA LEU A 232 -57.04 22.18 2.76
C LEU A 232 -58.04 23.35 2.86
N ARG A 233 -58.84 23.55 1.80
CA ARG A 233 -59.84 24.63 1.72
C ARG A 233 -61.27 24.10 1.61
N GLY A 234 -61.57 22.96 2.23
CA GLY A 234 -62.89 22.33 2.19
C GLY A 234 -64.01 23.28 2.65
N ASP A 235 -63.77 23.97 3.76
CA ASP A 235 -64.73 24.87 4.44
C ASP A 235 -64.81 26.27 3.83
N VAL A 236 -63.93 26.59 2.89
CA VAL A 236 -63.88 27.92 2.27
C VAL A 236 -64.88 27.99 1.12
N VAL A 237 -65.83 28.92 1.21
CA VAL A 237 -66.80 29.21 0.14
C VAL A 237 -66.24 30.28 -0.80
N ILE A 238 -66.02 29.91 -2.06
CA ILE A 238 -65.64 30.86 -3.11
C ILE A 238 -66.91 31.44 -3.72
N THR A 239 -67.20 32.69 -3.40
CA THR A 239 -68.36 33.41 -3.95
C THR A 239 -68.24 33.51 -5.48
N ASN A 240 -69.37 33.38 -6.19
CA ASN A 240 -69.44 33.36 -7.66
C ASN A 240 -68.63 32.25 -8.36
N GLY A 241 -68.15 31.22 -7.63
CA GLY A 241 -67.39 30.10 -8.19
C GLY A 241 -68.25 28.96 -8.77
N GLY A 242 -69.48 28.78 -8.29
CA GLY A 242 -70.34 27.64 -8.62
C GLY A 242 -69.78 26.30 -8.11
N VAL A 243 -70.20 25.19 -8.71
CA VAL A 243 -69.80 23.82 -8.30
C VAL A 243 -69.13 23.04 -9.44
N MET A 244 -68.35 22.01 -9.12
CA MET A 244 -67.76 21.13 -10.14
C MET A 244 -68.87 20.43 -10.93
N PRO A 245 -68.78 20.37 -12.28
CA PRO A 245 -69.72 19.60 -13.07
C PRO A 245 -69.64 18.12 -12.69
N ASN A 246 -70.70 17.58 -12.10
CA ASN A 246 -70.80 16.17 -11.75
C ASN A 246 -72.26 15.73 -11.88
N ILE A 247 -72.53 14.74 -12.72
CA ILE A 247 -73.86 14.15 -12.90
C ILE A 247 -73.76 12.69 -12.45
N HIS A 248 -74.53 12.32 -11.42
CA HIS A 248 -74.54 10.96 -10.92
C HIS A 248 -75.03 10.00 -12.03
N ASN A 249 -74.38 8.84 -12.18
CA ASN A 249 -74.63 7.90 -13.29
C ASN A 249 -76.10 7.45 -13.41
N LEU A 250 -76.86 7.47 -12.30
CA LEU A 250 -78.29 7.14 -12.28
C LEU A 250 -79.19 8.20 -12.96
N LEU A 251 -78.71 9.43 -13.08
CA LEU A 251 -79.41 10.55 -13.72
C LEU A 251 -79.10 10.65 -15.21
N LEU A 252 -78.09 9.91 -15.69
CA LEU A 252 -77.80 9.82 -17.11
C LEU A 252 -78.89 8.97 -17.78
N PRO A 253 -79.36 9.37 -18.98
CA PRO A 253 -80.32 8.57 -19.71
C PRO A 253 -79.78 7.16 -19.93
N LYS A 254 -80.55 6.15 -19.55
CA LYS A 254 -80.21 4.75 -19.75
C LYS A 254 -79.98 4.55 -21.26
N LYS A 255 -78.81 4.06 -21.66
CA LYS A 255 -78.45 3.88 -23.08
C LYS A 255 -79.46 2.93 -23.75
N VAL A 256 -80.46 3.49 -24.42
CA VAL A 256 -81.34 2.79 -25.35
C VAL A 256 -80.93 3.19 -26.76
N GLY A 257 -80.38 2.23 -27.51
CA GLY A 257 -80.24 2.30 -28.97
C GLY A 257 -79.00 2.99 -29.52
N GLY A 258 -77.93 2.21 -29.75
CA GLY A 258 -76.95 2.53 -30.79
C GLY A 258 -77.37 1.83 -32.07
N SER A 259 -78.05 2.56 -32.96
CA SER A 259 -78.35 2.12 -34.32
C SER A 259 -77.08 2.05 -35.16
N SER A 260 -77.08 1.03 -36.01
CA SER A 260 -76.13 0.68 -37.05
C SER A 260 -75.84 1.79 -38.06
N LYS A 261 -74.55 1.95 -38.42
CA LYS A 261 -74.00 2.48 -39.69
C LYS A 261 -72.47 2.49 -39.58
N GLY A 262 -71.65 1.86 -40.42
CA GLY A 262 -71.85 0.98 -41.57
C GLY A 262 -70.45 0.48 -41.96
N ALA A 263 -70.30 -0.83 -42.14
CA ALA A 263 -69.13 -1.41 -42.78
C ALA A 263 -69.39 -1.46 -44.29
N SER A 264 -68.61 -0.72 -45.09
CA SER A 264 -68.44 -0.93 -46.53
C SER A 264 -67.06 -1.56 -46.68
N ALA A 265 -66.93 -2.88 -46.84
CA ALA A 265 -67.04 -3.60 -48.11
C ALA A 265 -65.98 -3.13 -49.09
N ASP A 266 -64.82 -3.80 -49.01
CA ASP A 266 -63.78 -3.84 -50.03
C ASP A 266 -64.32 -4.60 -51.24
N ASP A 267 -64.46 -3.91 -52.38
CA ASP A 267 -64.56 -4.52 -53.71
C ASP A 267 -64.19 -3.44 -54.75
N ASP A 268 -62.99 -3.53 -55.32
CA ASP A 268 -62.80 -3.41 -56.78
C ASP A 268 -61.33 -3.65 -57.18
N SER A 269 -61.17 -4.72 -57.98
CA SER A 269 -60.43 -4.80 -59.25
C SER A 269 -59.05 -4.17 -59.41
#